data_AF-A0A8J7TZJ0-F1
#
_entry.id   AF-A0A8J7TZJ0-F1
#
_cell.length_a   1.000
_cell.length_b   1.000
_cell.length_c   1.000
_cell.angle_alpha   90.00
_cell.angle_beta   90.00
_cell.angle_gamma   90.00
#
_symmetry.space_group_name_H-M   'P 1'
#
loop_
_entity.id
_entity.type
_entity.pdbx_description
1 polymer ?
#
loop_
_entity_poly.entity_id
_entity_poly.type
_entity_poly.pdbx_seq_one_letter_code
_entity_poly.pdbx_strand_id
1 'polypeptide(L)'
;MPAYDLQKAEDLKRTWTDRLVMAKADKPELKRFEGKVGRVVTVNWSGKALVDFSDGAWYDIPASEEYLTPLAPDDPNRAKYDPKANSAQAHPERKS
;
A
#
# COMPACT_ATOMS: atom_id res chain seq x y z
N MET A 1 10.28 -13.16 23.86
CA MET A 1 8.92 -12.85 23.35
C MET A 1 8.97 -11.42 22.85
N PRO A 2 8.93 -11.12 21.55
CA PRO A 2 8.93 -9.72 21.12
C PRO A 2 7.60 -9.11 21.57
N ALA A 3 7.69 -8.07 22.40
CA ALA A 3 6.54 -7.26 22.76
C ALA A 3 5.89 -6.78 21.47
N TYR A 4 4.61 -7.08 21.30
CA TYR A 4 3.83 -6.57 20.18
C TYR A 4 3.74 -5.06 20.38
N ASP A 5 4.64 -4.31 19.74
CA ASP A 5 4.70 -2.85 19.82
C ASP A 5 3.49 -2.27 19.09
N LEU A 6 2.35 -2.22 19.78
CA LEU A 6 1.11 -1.61 19.29
C LEU A 6 1.36 -0.17 18.80
N GLN A 7 2.26 0.56 19.47
CA GLN A 7 2.70 1.90 19.06
C GLN A 7 3.39 1.92 17.69
N LYS A 8 4.20 0.91 17.36
CA LYS A 8 4.80 0.80 16.02
C LYS A 8 3.76 0.50 14.96
N ALA A 9 2.76 -0.34 15.26
CA ALA A 9 1.69 -0.63 14.32
C ALA A 9 0.84 0.63 14.02
N GLU A 10 0.56 1.45 15.04
CA GLU A 10 -0.17 2.72 14.85
C GLU A 10 0.65 3.75 14.07
N ASP A 11 1.94 3.90 14.37
CA ASP A 11 2.82 4.81 13.65
C ASP A 11 3.00 4.38 12.19
N LEU A 12 3.18 3.08 11.95
CA LEU A 12 3.20 2.50 10.61
C LEU A 12 1.87 2.76 9.89
N LYS A 13 0.73 2.52 10.55
CA LYS A 13 -0.56 2.82 9.95
C LYS A 13 -0.65 4.28 9.55
N ARG A 14 -0.27 5.22 10.41
CA ARG A 14 -0.32 6.65 10.10
C ARG A 14 0.64 7.05 8.99
N THR A 15 1.81 6.42 8.93
CA THR A 15 2.86 6.73 7.95
C THR A 15 2.54 6.15 6.57
N TRP A 16 2.02 4.93 6.52
CA TRP A 16 1.79 4.17 5.29
C TRP A 16 0.38 4.32 4.72
N THR A 17 -0.65 4.59 5.54
CA THR A 17 -2.02 4.76 5.02
C THR A 17 -2.07 5.89 3.99
N ASP A 18 -2.80 5.67 2.91
CA ASP A 18 -2.93 6.60 1.77
C ASP A 18 -1.65 6.85 0.97
N ARG A 19 -0.56 6.13 1.25
CA ARG A 19 0.67 6.22 0.45
C ARG A 19 0.57 5.39 -0.82
N LEU A 20 1.19 5.91 -1.88
CA LEU A 20 1.47 5.11 -3.07
C LEU A 20 2.76 4.34 -2.84
N VAL A 21 2.74 3.06 -3.16
CA VAL A 21 3.84 2.12 -2.96
C VAL A 21 4.04 1.30 -4.22
N MET A 22 5.28 0.93 -4.50
CA MET A 22 5.62 -0.02 -5.55
C MET A 22 6.07 -1.34 -4.90
N ALA A 23 5.56 -2.47 -5.39
CA ALA A 23 6.00 -3.77 -4.91
C ALA A 23 7.45 -4.04 -5.32
N LYS A 24 8.28 -4.54 -4.40
CA LYS A 24 9.61 -5.03 -4.73
C LYS A 24 9.52 -6.44 -5.30
N ALA A 25 10.02 -6.61 -6.52
CA ALA A 25 10.07 -7.90 -7.21
C ALA A 25 11.07 -8.91 -6.63
N ASP A 26 11.75 -8.54 -5.55
CA ASP A 26 12.73 -9.35 -4.82
C ASP A 26 12.12 -10.66 -4.29
N LYS A 27 10.80 -10.65 -4.01
CA LYS A 27 10.05 -11.84 -3.62
C LYS A 27 9.29 -12.43 -4.82
N PRO A 28 9.32 -13.76 -5.01
CA PRO A 28 8.61 -14.41 -6.12
C PRO A 28 7.10 -14.13 -6.12
N GLU A 29 6.50 -13.96 -4.94
CA GLU A 29 5.07 -13.62 -4.76
C GLU A 29 4.73 -12.19 -5.21
N LEU A 30 5.71 -11.28 -5.14
CA LEU A 30 5.58 -9.88 -5.53
C LEU A 30 6.06 -9.59 -6.95
N LYS A 31 6.77 -10.55 -7.57
CA LYS A 31 7.25 -10.42 -8.95
C LYS A 31 6.14 -10.17 -9.97
N ARG A 32 4.92 -10.67 -9.71
CA ARG A 32 3.72 -10.35 -10.53
C ARG A 32 3.27 -8.89 -10.47
N PHE A 33 3.72 -8.16 -9.44
CA PHE A 33 3.47 -6.74 -9.24
C PHE A 33 4.72 -5.89 -9.56
N GLU A 34 5.76 -6.49 -10.15
CA GLU A 34 6.95 -5.77 -10.59
C GLU A 34 6.56 -4.61 -11.52
N GLY A 35 6.97 -3.40 -11.15
CA GLY A 35 6.64 -2.19 -11.92
C GLY A 35 5.19 -1.70 -11.78
N LYS A 36 4.32 -2.42 -11.05
CA LYS A 36 2.97 -1.93 -10.70
C LYS A 36 3.05 -1.03 -9.47
N VAL A 37 2.33 0.08 -9.53
CA VAL A 37 2.13 0.97 -8.38
C VAL A 37 0.78 0.65 -7.77
N GLY A 38 0.75 0.49 -6.45
CA GLY A 38 -0.45 0.31 -5.68
C GLY A 38 -0.60 1.40 -4.63
N ARG A 39 -1.81 1.52 -4.09
CA ARG A 39 -2.12 2.41 -2.97
C ARG A 39 -2.32 1.58 -1.71
N VAL A 40 -1.69 2.01 -0.63
CA VAL A 40 -1.98 1.49 0.70
C VAL A 40 -3.33 2.01 1.15
N VAL A 41 -4.32 1.12 1.23
CA VAL A 41 -5.66 1.44 1.71
C VAL A 41 -5.63 1.61 3.24
N THR A 42 -4.96 0.71 3.94
CA THR A 42 -4.84 0.71 5.40
C THR A 42 -3.70 -0.20 5.84
N VAL A 43 -3.25 -0.09 7.09
CA VAL A 43 -2.36 -1.07 7.72
C VAL A 43 -3.11 -1.73 8.87
N ASN A 44 -3.06 -3.06 8.92
CA ASN A 44 -3.68 -3.82 10.00
C ASN A 44 -2.82 -3.79 11.28
N TRP A 45 -3.41 -4.19 12.39
CA TRP A 45 -2.72 -4.25 13.69
C TRP A 45 -1.57 -5.27 13.73
N SER A 46 -1.48 -6.14 12.72
CA SER A 46 -0.37 -7.07 12.55
C SER A 46 0.80 -6.49 11.75
N GLY A 47 0.77 -5.21 11.38
CA GLY A 47 1.82 -4.54 10.62
C GLY A 47 1.83 -4.89 9.14
N LYS A 48 0.72 -5.39 8.59
CA LYS A 48 0.55 -5.61 7.14
C LYS A 48 -0.24 -4.48 6.51
N ALA A 49 0.32 -3.88 5.47
CA ALA A 49 -0.35 -2.92 4.59
C ALA A 49 -1.28 -3.66 3.62
N LEU A 50 -2.53 -3.24 3.56
CA LEU A 50 -3.46 -3.60 2.50
C LEU A 50 -3.15 -2.72 1.30
N VAL A 51 -2.66 -3.33 0.22
CA VAL A 51 -2.30 -2.62 -1.01
C VAL A 51 -3.27 -2.98 -2.12
N ASP A 52 -3.83 -1.97 -2.78
CA ASP A 52 -4.63 -2.09 -3.98
C ASP A 52 -3.78 -1.69 -5.20
N PHE A 53 -3.53 -2.62 -6.11
CA PHE A 53 -2.78 -2.40 -7.36
C PHE A 53 -3.68 -2.07 -8.56
N SER A 54 -4.91 -1.64 -8.30
CA SER A 54 -5.92 -1.33 -9.33
C SER A 54 -6.26 -2.55 -10.20
N ASP A 55 -6.20 -3.73 -9.59
CA ASP A 55 -6.41 -5.05 -10.25
C ASP A 55 -7.76 -5.67 -9.86
N GLY A 56 -8.58 -4.98 -9.05
CA GLY A 56 -9.84 -5.51 -8.52
C GLY A 56 -9.70 -6.32 -7.22
N ALA A 57 -8.48 -6.43 -6.67
CA ALA A 57 -8.17 -7.18 -5.45
C ALA A 57 -7.27 -6.41 -4.48
N TRP A 58 -7.39 -6.74 -3.20
CA TRP A 58 -6.52 -6.22 -2.12
C TRP A 58 -5.55 -7.29 -1.66
N TYR A 59 -4.30 -6.89 -1.45
CA TYR A 59 -3.24 -7.79 -1.02
C TYR A 59 -2.68 -7.34 0.33
N ASP A 60 -2.58 -8.27 1.28
CA ASP A 60 -1.87 -8.02 2.53
C ASP A 60 -0.37 -8.19 2.31
N ILE A 61 0.35 -7.06 2.32
CA ILE A 61 1.81 -7.03 2.17
C ILE A 61 2.39 -6.51 3.48
N PRO A 62 3.48 -7.11 4.02
CA PRO A 62 4.16 -6.54 5.18
C PRO A 62 4.52 -5.08 4.94
N ALA A 63 4.13 -4.18 5.86
CA ALA A 63 4.40 -2.74 5.77
C ALA A 63 5.88 -2.48 6.10
N SER A 64 6.76 -2.91 5.20
CA SER A 64 8.20 -2.85 5.38
C SER A 64 8.87 -2.49 4.07
N GLU A 65 9.95 -1.71 4.17
CA GLU A 65 10.74 -1.23 3.03
C GLU A 65 11.41 -2.36 2.24
N GLU A 66 11.42 -3.57 2.79
CA GLU A 66 11.88 -4.80 2.14
C GLU A 66 10.89 -5.32 1.07
N TYR A 67 9.59 -5.06 1.26
CA TYR A 67 8.52 -5.54 0.37
C TYR A 67 7.89 -4.42 -0.45
N LEU A 68 7.81 -3.21 0.12
CA LEU A 68 7.16 -2.05 -0.47
C LEU A 68 8.13 -0.89 -0.54
N THR A 69 8.19 -0.26 -1.72
CA THR A 69 8.93 0.99 -1.91
C THR A 69 7.94 2.15 -1.86
N PRO A 70 7.91 2.96 -0.79
CA PRO A 70 7.04 4.13 -0.74
C PRO A 70 7.47 5.13 -1.81
N LEU A 71 6.54 5.55 -2.65
CA LEU A 71 6.78 6.57 -3.66
C LEU A 71 6.62 7.96 -3.03
N ALA A 72 7.62 8.81 -3.22
CA ALA A 72 7.56 10.19 -2.80
C ALA A 72 6.46 10.92 -3.59
N PRO A 73 5.91 12.06 -3.10
CA PRO A 73 4.98 12.88 -3.87
C PRO A 73 5.54 13.35 -5.22
N ASP A 74 6.86 13.44 -5.35
CA ASP A 74 7.56 13.88 -6.56
C ASP A 74 7.90 12.72 -7.52
N ASP A 75 7.58 11.47 -7.18
CA ASP A 75 7.96 10.31 -7.99
C ASP A 75 7.17 10.25 -9.32
N PRO A 76 7.85 10.17 -10.48
CA PRO A 76 7.18 10.02 -11.78
C PRO A 76 6.43 8.69 -11.88
N ASN A 77 6.79 7.70 -11.05
CA ASN A 77 6.08 6.43 -10.97
C ASN A 77 4.65 6.57 -10.41
N ARG A 78 4.32 7.64 -9.67
CA ARG A 78 2.92 7.89 -9.24
C ARG A 78 1.96 7.99 -10.43
N ALA A 79 2.44 8.44 -11.60
CA ALA A 79 1.64 8.53 -12.81
C ALA A 79 1.27 7.16 -13.41
N LYS A 80 1.97 6.08 -13.02
CA LYS A 80 1.63 4.70 -13.40
C LYS A 80 0.48 4.14 -12.57
N TYR A 81 0.16 4.77 -11.44
CA TYR A 81 -1.02 4.40 -10.67
C TYR A 81 -2.25 4.97 -11.36
N ASP A 82 -3.16 4.09 -11.77
CA ASP A 82 -4.45 4.49 -12.34
C ASP A 82 -5.51 4.51 -11.23
N PRO A 83 -5.88 5.69 -10.70
CA PRO A 83 -6.86 5.78 -9.62
C PRO A 83 -8.29 5.44 -10.08
N LYS A 84 -8.56 5.31 -11.38
CA LYS A 84 -9.86 4.92 -11.93
C LYS A 84 -10.03 3.41 -12.03
N ALA A 85 -8.94 2.64 -12.03
CA ALA A 85 -8.96 1.18 -12.00
C ALA A 85 -9.00 0.59 -10.57
N ASN A 86 -9.23 1.42 -9.56
CA ASN A 86 -9.27 0.97 -8.17
C ASN A 86 -10.52 0.12 -7.85
N SER A 87 -10.29 -0.97 -7.12
CA SER A 87 -11.35 -1.85 -6.58
C SER A 87 -12.19 -1.16 -5.51
N ALA A 88 -11.63 -0.11 -4.87
CA ALA A 88 -12.37 0.81 -4.06
C ALA A 88 -13.06 1.83 -4.97
N GLN A 89 -14.39 1.71 -5.09
CA GLN A 89 -15.25 2.79 -5.55
C GLN A 89 -14.76 4.13 -4.99
N ALA A 90 -14.76 5.16 -5.85
CA ALA A 90 -14.49 6.53 -5.43
C ALA A 90 -15.14 6.75 -4.06
N HIS A 91 -14.34 7.17 -3.06
CA HIS A 91 -14.91 7.67 -1.81
C HIS A 91 -16.04 8.60 -2.23
N PRO A 92 -17.32 8.27 -1.95
CA PRO A 92 -18.41 9.08 -2.43
C PRO A 92 -18.13 10.48 -1.94
N GLU A 93 -18.05 11.41 -2.89
CA GLU A 93 -17.91 12.82 -2.63
C GLU A 93 -18.90 13.13 -1.52
N ARG A 94 -18.38 13.60 -0.38
CA ARG A 94 -19.15 13.87 0.81
C ARG A 94 -20.33 14.76 0.37
N LYS A 95 -21.53 14.20 0.21
CA LYS A 95 -22.70 14.97 -0.21
C LYS A 95 -22.97 15.99 0.89
N SER A 96 -22.73 17.27 0.58
CA SER A 96 -23.24 18.41 1.35
C SER A 96 -24.75 18.50 1.25
#